data_AF-A0A9P6YAT4-F1
#
_entry.id   AF-A0A9P6YAT4-F1
#
_cell.length_a   1.000
_cell.length_b   1.000
_cell.length_c   1.000
_cell.angle_alpha   90.00
_cell.angle_beta   90.00
_cell.angle_gamma   90.00
#
_symmetry.space_group_name_H-M   'P 1'
#
loop_
_entity.id
_entity.type
_entity.pdbx_description
1 polymer ?
#
loop_
_entity_poly.entity_id
_entity_poly.type
_entity_poly.pdbx_seq_one_letter_code
_entity_poly.pdbx_strand_id
1 'polypeptide(L)'
;MSVSEFQQEISSTNLIRSIVEDLFSYDMIRRKRILEYYFFQDSTYTSPIMSAEGVNNIQYVYTVWQTLNRTEPTITNIVFDGQTAVIHLTHNLSPSVLPKFMSLQIPAITTLYFRETECDSGLLKIYRQDDSWTLEGLVQSVPLISFWYNNVLRVVMGKLMTTTGDILDSALTHAQKITLRSKEIQRLGHEMAIERLEGYRSDDCMEGLKALRECYTEPDFYNEDDYMITPIRETGRGLSLQDHAYSIDDEVIE
;
A
#
# COMPACT_ATOMS: atom_id res chain seq x y z
N MET A 1 17.36 -8.29 -37.60
CA MET A 1 17.44 -7.59 -36.30
C MET A 1 18.20 -6.30 -36.47
N SER A 2 17.51 -5.19 -36.25
CA SER A 2 18.10 -3.86 -36.16
C SER A 2 18.71 -3.64 -34.77
N VAL A 3 19.66 -2.70 -34.65
CA VAL A 3 20.32 -2.37 -33.37
C VAL A 3 19.29 -1.87 -32.32
N SER A 4 18.23 -1.20 -32.76
CA SER A 4 17.13 -0.74 -31.92
C SER A 4 16.29 -1.88 -31.36
N GLU A 5 15.98 -2.91 -32.15
CA GLU A 5 15.26 -4.11 -31.69
C GLU A 5 16.06 -4.83 -30.60
N PHE A 6 17.37 -4.99 -30.80
CA PHE A 6 18.24 -5.64 -29.83
C PHE A 6 18.35 -4.88 -28.50
N GLN A 7 18.41 -3.55 -28.55
CA GLN A 7 18.45 -2.71 -27.33
C GLN A 7 17.12 -2.76 -26.56
N GLN A 8 15.99 -2.78 -27.27
CA GLN A 8 14.66 -2.89 -26.66
C GLN A 8 14.45 -4.26 -26.00
N GLU A 9 14.95 -5.33 -26.64
CA GLU A 9 14.91 -6.69 -26.11
C GLU A 9 15.72 -6.81 -24.81
N ILE A 10 16.96 -6.30 -24.79
CA ILE A 10 17.81 -6.27 -23.58
C ILE A 10 17.16 -5.45 -22.45
N SER A 11 16.57 -4.30 -22.77
CA SER A 11 15.86 -3.46 -21.79
C SER A 11 14.67 -4.21 -21.18
N SER A 12 13.92 -4.94 -22.00
CA SER A 12 12.76 -5.72 -21.58
C SER A 12 13.19 -6.90 -20.71
N THR A 13 14.23 -7.64 -21.09
CA THR A 13 14.76 -8.75 -20.28
C THR A 13 15.27 -8.28 -18.91
N ASN A 14 15.94 -7.12 -18.84
CA ASN A 14 16.41 -6.57 -17.57
C ASN A 14 15.24 -6.11 -16.67
N LEU A 15 14.20 -5.51 -17.25
CA LEU A 15 12.99 -5.15 -16.52
C LEU A 15 12.29 -6.40 -15.96
N ILE A 16 12.09 -7.42 -16.78
CA ILE A 16 11.49 -8.69 -16.36
C ILE A 16 12.32 -9.34 -15.24
N ARG A 17 13.64 -9.33 -15.35
CA ARG A 17 14.52 -9.81 -14.28
C ARG A 17 14.27 -9.08 -12.96
N SER A 18 14.24 -7.74 -12.98
CA SER A 18 13.96 -6.95 -11.77
C SER A 18 12.58 -7.22 -11.20
N ILE A 19 11.56 -7.38 -12.04
CA ILE A 19 10.19 -7.73 -11.62
C ILE A 19 10.18 -9.08 -10.91
N VAL A 20 10.83 -10.10 -11.49
CA VAL A 20 10.89 -11.45 -10.93
C VAL A 20 11.67 -11.47 -9.62
N GLU A 21 12.83 -10.83 -9.56
CA GLU A 21 13.64 -10.74 -8.34
C GLU A 21 12.86 -10.08 -7.20
N ASP A 22 12.20 -8.96 -7.45
CA ASP A 22 11.39 -8.27 -6.44
C ASP A 22 10.14 -9.06 -6.05
N LEU A 23 9.51 -9.79 -6.98
CA LEU A 23 8.35 -10.64 -6.73
C LEU A 23 8.68 -11.77 -5.74
N PHE A 24 9.82 -12.45 -5.93
CA PHE A 24 10.24 -13.57 -5.08
C PHE A 24 11.08 -13.15 -3.87
N SER A 25 11.53 -11.89 -3.80
CA SER A 25 12.22 -11.33 -2.63
C SER A 25 11.36 -11.37 -1.38
N TYR A 26 11.97 -11.45 -0.20
CA TYR A 26 11.27 -11.31 1.08
C TYR A 26 10.98 -9.87 1.50
N ASP A 27 11.30 -8.88 0.65
CA ASP A 27 10.92 -7.49 0.86
C ASP A 27 9.44 -7.30 0.50
N MET A 28 8.59 -7.24 1.54
CA MET A 28 7.15 -7.11 1.37
C MET A 28 6.73 -5.84 0.63
N ILE A 29 7.52 -4.76 0.72
CA ILE A 29 7.22 -3.48 0.07
C ILE A 29 7.48 -3.60 -1.42
N ARG A 30 8.62 -4.18 -1.81
CA ARG A 30 8.97 -4.44 -3.21
C ARG A 30 7.96 -5.37 -3.86
N ARG A 31 7.66 -6.50 -3.21
CA ARG A 31 6.69 -7.47 -3.72
C ARG A 31 5.30 -6.84 -3.89
N LYS A 32 4.83 -6.10 -2.89
CA LYS A 32 3.53 -5.40 -2.98
C LYS A 32 3.49 -4.45 -4.16
N ARG A 33 4.56 -3.67 -4.38
CA ARG A 33 4.70 -2.81 -5.56
C ARG A 33 4.62 -3.62 -6.86
N ILE A 34 5.31 -4.75 -6.94
CA ILE A 34 5.24 -5.58 -8.15
C ILE A 34 3.81 -6.03 -8.45
N LEU A 35 3.09 -6.52 -7.44
CA LEU A 35 1.72 -6.98 -7.60
C LEU A 35 0.74 -5.84 -7.90
N GLU A 36 0.94 -4.64 -7.36
CA GLU A 36 0.05 -3.50 -7.64
C GLU A 36 0.26 -2.91 -9.04
N TYR A 37 1.50 -2.84 -9.51
CA TYR A 37 1.83 -2.17 -10.77
C TYR A 37 1.83 -3.12 -11.98
N TYR A 38 2.36 -4.33 -11.82
CA TYR A 38 2.61 -5.25 -12.94
C TYR A 38 1.60 -6.38 -13.06
N PHE A 39 0.71 -6.60 -12.09
CA PHE A 39 -0.37 -7.58 -12.21
C PHE A 39 -1.70 -6.90 -12.55
N PHE A 40 -2.58 -7.63 -13.25
CA PHE A 40 -3.98 -7.24 -13.35
C PHE A 40 -4.73 -7.53 -12.04
N GLN A 41 -5.78 -6.76 -11.74
CA GLN A 41 -6.56 -6.97 -10.52
C GLN A 41 -7.25 -8.34 -10.47
N ASP A 42 -7.62 -8.89 -11.62
CA ASP A 42 -8.22 -10.22 -11.83
C ASP A 42 -7.17 -11.33 -12.06
N SER A 43 -5.89 -11.08 -11.77
CA SER A 43 -4.83 -12.06 -12.04
C SER A 43 -5.07 -13.37 -11.31
N THR A 44 -4.70 -14.47 -11.97
CA THR A 44 -4.80 -15.81 -11.40
C THR A 44 -3.43 -16.35 -11.02
N TYR A 45 -3.38 -17.10 -9.92
CA TYR A 45 -2.23 -17.86 -9.48
C TYR A 45 -2.63 -19.32 -9.35
N THR A 46 -1.83 -20.21 -9.94
CA THR A 46 -2.02 -21.66 -9.86
C THR A 46 -0.74 -22.31 -9.41
N SER A 47 -0.84 -23.25 -8.47
CA SER A 47 0.27 -24.11 -8.05
C SER A 47 -0.26 -25.51 -7.75
N PRO A 48 0.60 -26.53 -7.57
CA PRO A 48 0.14 -27.90 -7.33
C PRO A 48 -0.70 -28.06 -6.05
N ILE A 49 -0.54 -27.14 -5.08
CA ILE A 49 -1.16 -27.24 -3.76
C ILE A 49 -2.26 -26.21 -3.51
N MET A 50 -2.33 -25.15 -4.32
CA MET A 50 -3.32 -24.08 -4.15
C MET A 50 -3.50 -23.25 -5.42
N SER A 51 -4.67 -22.64 -5.54
CA SER A 51 -4.99 -21.61 -6.53
C SER A 51 -5.52 -20.37 -5.83
N ALA A 52 -5.24 -19.19 -6.38
CA ALA A 52 -5.74 -17.93 -5.91
C ALA A 52 -6.18 -17.05 -7.09
N GLU A 53 -7.28 -16.33 -6.92
CA GLU A 53 -7.79 -15.37 -7.90
C GLU A 53 -7.78 -13.98 -7.29
N GLY A 54 -7.28 -13.02 -8.06
CA GLY A 54 -7.14 -11.63 -7.67
C GLY A 54 -5.85 -11.31 -6.92
N VAL A 55 -5.29 -10.13 -7.18
CA VAL A 55 -3.98 -9.69 -6.65
C VAL A 55 -3.89 -9.74 -5.13
N ASN A 56 -4.97 -9.42 -4.41
CA ASN A 56 -4.99 -9.47 -2.94
C ASN A 56 -4.78 -10.90 -2.41
N ASN A 57 -5.41 -11.88 -3.04
CA ASN A 57 -5.25 -13.29 -2.65
C ASN A 57 -3.87 -13.81 -3.03
N ILE A 58 -3.33 -13.38 -4.19
CA ILE A 58 -1.95 -13.70 -4.59
C ILE A 58 -0.94 -13.13 -3.58
N GLN A 59 -1.09 -11.87 -3.17
CA GLN A 59 -0.24 -11.25 -2.13
C GLN A 59 -0.31 -12.03 -0.81
N TYR A 60 -1.50 -12.50 -0.46
CA TYR A 60 -1.68 -13.31 0.73
C TYR A 60 -0.94 -14.66 0.61
N VAL A 61 -0.99 -15.33 -0.54
CA VAL A 61 -0.20 -16.55 -0.82
C VAL A 61 1.30 -16.30 -0.61
N TYR A 62 1.85 -15.21 -1.14
CA TYR A 62 3.24 -14.86 -0.92
C TYR A 62 3.56 -14.57 0.55
N THR A 63 2.65 -13.90 1.27
CA THR A 63 2.80 -13.60 2.70
C THR A 63 2.85 -14.88 3.53
N VAL A 64 1.97 -15.84 3.23
CA VAL A 64 2.00 -17.17 3.84
C VAL A 64 3.34 -17.84 3.55
N TRP A 65 3.74 -17.93 2.28
CA TRP A 65 4.99 -18.58 1.88
C TRP A 65 6.22 -17.99 2.58
N GLN A 66 6.30 -16.67 2.69
CA GLN A 66 7.37 -15.97 3.41
C GLN A 66 7.33 -16.22 4.92
N THR A 67 6.14 -16.21 5.53
CA THR A 67 6.01 -16.47 6.98
C THR A 67 6.47 -17.89 7.33
N LEU A 68 6.22 -18.82 6.41
CA LEU A 68 6.52 -20.24 6.61
C LEU A 68 7.99 -20.58 6.39
N ASN A 69 8.70 -19.86 5.53
CA ASN A 69 10.06 -20.21 5.14
C ASN A 69 11.06 -19.16 5.60
N ARG A 70 12.20 -19.61 6.09
CA ARG A 70 13.27 -18.71 6.55
C ARG A 70 14.07 -18.08 5.42
N THR A 71 14.11 -18.76 4.27
CA THR A 71 15.01 -18.45 3.17
C THR A 71 14.19 -18.23 1.92
N GLU A 72 14.47 -17.14 1.22
CA GLU A 72 13.84 -16.84 -0.06
C GLU A 72 14.17 -17.90 -1.12
N PRO A 73 13.31 -18.05 -2.14
CA PRO A 73 13.60 -18.93 -3.27
C PRO A 73 14.85 -18.46 -4.01
N THR A 74 15.66 -19.41 -4.48
CA THR A 74 16.83 -19.10 -5.29
C THR A 74 16.45 -19.15 -6.77
N ILE A 75 16.46 -18.00 -7.44
CA ILE A 75 16.23 -17.92 -8.89
C ILE A 75 17.49 -18.39 -9.62
N THR A 76 17.36 -19.39 -10.49
CA THR A 76 18.48 -19.96 -11.24
C THR A 76 18.52 -19.47 -12.68
N ASN A 77 17.35 -19.25 -13.30
CA ASN A 77 17.26 -18.75 -14.66
C ASN A 77 15.93 -18.03 -14.90
N ILE A 78 15.97 -17.04 -15.79
CA ILE A 78 14.79 -16.30 -16.26
C ILE A 78 14.88 -16.21 -17.77
N VAL A 79 13.87 -16.74 -18.46
CA VAL A 79 13.73 -16.67 -19.92
C VAL A 79 12.46 -15.92 -20.23
N PHE A 80 12.52 -14.94 -21.12
CA PHE A 80 11.37 -14.14 -21.54
C PHE A 80 11.32 -14.07 -23.07
N ASP A 81 10.16 -14.37 -23.65
CA ASP A 81 9.96 -14.42 -25.11
C ASP A 81 9.11 -13.25 -25.65
N GLY A 82 8.79 -12.26 -24.81
CA GLY A 82 7.91 -11.15 -25.14
C GLY A 82 6.47 -11.30 -24.62
N GLN A 83 6.01 -12.54 -24.39
CA GLN A 83 4.64 -12.83 -23.94
C GLN A 83 4.60 -13.64 -22.64
N THR A 84 5.60 -14.49 -22.42
CA THR A 84 5.71 -15.36 -21.26
C THR A 84 7.11 -15.27 -20.67
N ALA A 85 7.18 -15.21 -19.35
CA ALA A 85 8.43 -15.38 -18.63
C ALA A 85 8.43 -16.75 -17.95
N VAL A 86 9.45 -17.56 -18.22
CA VAL A 86 9.69 -18.85 -17.57
C VAL A 86 10.84 -18.68 -16.60
N ILE A 87 10.55 -18.90 -15.32
CA ILE A 87 11.47 -18.72 -14.20
C ILE A 87 11.78 -20.10 -13.64
N HIS A 88 13.06 -20.47 -13.68
CA HIS A 88 13.56 -21.62 -12.94
C HIS A 88 14.00 -21.14 -11.56
N LEU A 89 13.47 -21.77 -10.52
CA LEU A 89 13.78 -21.41 -9.15
C LEU A 89 13.84 -22.65 -8.25
N THR A 90 14.50 -22.51 -7.11
CA THR A 90 14.54 -23.54 -6.06
C THR A 90 13.86 -22.98 -4.83
N HIS A 91 12.76 -23.59 -4.41
CA HIS A 91 12.12 -23.26 -3.15
C HIS A 91 12.93 -23.87 -1.99
N ASN A 92 13.43 -23.00 -1.12
CA ASN A 92 14.15 -23.36 0.09
C ASN A 92 13.16 -23.56 1.24
N LEU A 93 12.49 -24.72 1.27
CA LEU A 93 11.53 -25.04 2.31
C LEU A 93 12.25 -25.26 3.64
N SER A 94 12.24 -24.23 4.49
CA SER A 94 12.76 -24.28 5.86
C SER A 94 11.68 -23.78 6.80
N PRO A 95 10.77 -24.66 7.26
CA PRO A 95 9.65 -24.27 8.09
C PRO A 95 10.13 -23.59 9.36
N SER A 96 9.60 -22.41 9.66
CA SER A 96 9.95 -21.64 10.87
C SER A 96 9.75 -22.43 12.18
N VAL A 97 8.87 -23.44 12.17
CA VAL A 97 8.56 -24.33 13.30
C VAL A 97 9.49 -25.55 13.44
N LEU A 98 10.26 -25.89 12.39
CA LEU A 98 11.20 -27.02 12.42
C LEU A 98 12.62 -26.55 12.76
N PRO A 99 13.49 -27.41 13.33
CA PRO A 99 14.90 -27.07 13.56
C PRO A 99 15.62 -26.61 12.29
N LYS A 100 16.56 -25.66 12.41
CA LYS A 100 17.24 -25.02 11.26
C LYS A 100 17.97 -25.99 10.33
N PHE A 101 18.41 -27.15 10.82
CA PHE A 101 19.10 -28.17 10.02
C PHE A 101 18.18 -28.96 9.09
N MET A 102 16.85 -28.84 9.26
CA MET A 102 15.87 -29.39 8.33
C MET A 102 15.50 -28.32 7.30
N SER A 103 16.16 -28.38 6.15
CA SER A 103 15.82 -27.60 4.96
C SER A 103 15.65 -28.53 3.78
N LEU A 104 14.59 -28.32 3.01
CA LEU A 104 14.31 -29.07 1.80
C LEU A 104 14.38 -28.12 0.61
N GLN A 105 15.08 -28.52 -0.45
CA GLN A 105 15.16 -27.77 -1.69
C GLN A 105 14.25 -28.43 -2.72
N ILE A 106 13.25 -27.71 -3.19
CA ILE A 106 12.34 -28.20 -4.23
C ILE A 106 12.56 -27.37 -5.49
N PRO A 107 13.11 -27.97 -6.56
CA PRO A 107 13.19 -27.30 -7.86
C PRO A 107 11.78 -27.09 -8.43
N ALA A 108 11.52 -25.87 -8.87
CA ALA A 108 10.24 -25.44 -9.41
C ALA A 108 10.42 -24.53 -10.64
N ILE A 109 9.35 -24.44 -11.42
CA ILE A 109 9.23 -23.59 -12.59
C ILE A 109 8.00 -22.71 -12.37
N THR A 110 8.19 -21.40 -12.41
CA THR A 110 7.10 -20.42 -12.46
C THR A 110 6.99 -19.88 -13.87
N THR A 111 5.78 -19.85 -14.41
CA THR A 111 5.46 -19.22 -15.69
C THR A 111 4.58 -18.01 -15.44
N LEU A 112 5.04 -16.83 -15.85
CA LEU A 112 4.26 -15.60 -15.84
C LEU A 112 3.75 -15.31 -17.25
N TYR A 113 2.45 -15.13 -17.38
CA TYR A 113 1.80 -14.81 -18.65
C TYR A 113 1.45 -13.33 -18.69
N PHE A 114 1.93 -12.65 -19.74
CA PHE A 114 1.74 -11.23 -19.95
C PHE A 114 0.69 -10.99 -21.03
N ARG A 115 -0.11 -9.94 -20.84
CA ARG A 115 -0.98 -9.38 -21.89
C ARG A 115 -0.91 -7.86 -21.82
N GLU A 116 -1.16 -7.21 -22.95
CA GLU A 116 -1.27 -5.76 -23.01
C GLU A 116 -2.52 -5.28 -22.25
N THR A 117 -2.42 -4.11 -21.60
CA THR A 117 -3.56 -3.50 -20.92
C THR A 117 -4.60 -2.94 -21.87
N GLU A 118 -4.14 -2.33 -22.95
CA GLU A 118 -4.93 -1.69 -24.01
C GLU A 118 -4.18 -1.94 -25.33
N CYS A 119 -4.91 -2.12 -26.43
CA CYS A 119 -4.29 -2.34 -27.74
C CYS A 119 -3.29 -1.22 -28.04
N ASP A 120 -2.07 -1.59 -28.43
CA ASP A 120 -0.99 -0.67 -28.83
C ASP A 120 -0.40 0.19 -27.69
N SER A 121 -0.74 -0.08 -26.42
CA SER A 121 -0.14 0.65 -25.29
C SER A 121 1.32 0.27 -25.04
N GLY A 122 1.73 -0.92 -25.48
CA GLY A 122 3.02 -1.52 -25.17
C GLY A 122 3.23 -1.85 -23.69
N LEU A 123 2.21 -1.67 -22.84
CA LEU A 123 2.28 -1.94 -21.41
C LEU A 123 1.82 -3.37 -21.13
N LEU A 124 2.79 -4.25 -20.88
CA LEU A 124 2.56 -5.63 -20.50
C LEU A 124 2.30 -5.75 -19.00
N LYS A 125 1.20 -6.43 -18.66
CA LYS A 125 0.89 -6.83 -17.29
C LYS A 125 0.65 -8.33 -17.20
N ILE A 126 0.99 -8.89 -16.04
CA ILE A 126 0.82 -10.28 -15.69
C ILE A 126 -0.66 -10.51 -15.39
N TYR A 127 -1.30 -11.43 -16.10
CA TYR A 127 -2.69 -11.83 -15.83
C TYR A 127 -2.79 -13.24 -15.25
N ARG A 128 -1.72 -14.04 -15.36
CA ARG A 128 -1.66 -15.40 -14.86
C ARG A 128 -0.26 -15.76 -14.43
N GLN A 129 -0.16 -16.43 -13.30
CA GLN A 129 1.05 -17.06 -12.79
C GLN A 129 0.77 -18.54 -12.57
N ASP A 130 1.56 -19.41 -13.17
CA ASP A 130 1.50 -20.86 -12.97
C ASP A 130 2.82 -21.39 -12.41
N ASP A 131 2.76 -22.00 -11.24
CA ASP A 131 3.88 -22.65 -10.59
C ASP A 131 3.77 -24.16 -10.76
N SER A 132 4.87 -24.80 -11.14
CA SER A 132 4.99 -26.25 -11.31
C SER A 132 6.21 -26.75 -10.55
N TRP A 133 6.05 -27.80 -9.75
CA TRP A 133 7.19 -28.42 -9.05
C TRP A 133 7.72 -29.59 -9.88
N THR A 134 9.04 -29.76 -9.89
CA THR A 134 9.65 -30.90 -10.57
C THR A 134 9.26 -32.21 -9.88
N LEU A 135 8.96 -33.25 -10.68
CA LEU A 135 8.54 -34.56 -10.16
C LEU A 135 9.60 -35.17 -9.23
N GLU A 136 10.88 -35.00 -9.58
CA GLU A 136 11.99 -35.45 -8.74
C GLU A 136 11.98 -34.78 -7.35
N GLY A 137 11.82 -33.45 -7.32
CA GLY A 137 11.72 -32.69 -6.08
C GLY A 137 10.50 -33.10 -5.24
N LEU A 138 9.36 -33.36 -5.88
CA LEU A 138 8.14 -33.85 -5.23
C LEU A 138 8.32 -35.25 -4.63
N VAL A 139 8.86 -36.20 -5.40
CA VAL A 139 9.02 -37.60 -4.97
C VAL A 139 9.96 -37.72 -3.77
N GLN A 140 11.07 -36.97 -3.78
CA GLN A 140 12.01 -36.96 -2.66
C GLN A 140 11.42 -36.34 -1.38
N SER A 141 10.35 -35.56 -1.51
CA SER A 141 9.80 -34.76 -0.40
C SER A 141 8.39 -35.15 0.04
N VAL A 142 7.78 -36.21 -0.51
CA VAL A 142 6.37 -36.59 -0.22
C VAL A 142 6.02 -36.62 1.28
N PRO A 143 6.80 -37.28 2.17
CA PRO A 143 6.46 -37.31 3.60
C PRO A 143 6.55 -35.93 4.25
N LEU A 144 7.52 -35.12 3.82
CA LEU A 144 7.77 -33.78 4.32
C LEU A 144 6.73 -32.77 3.81
N ILE A 145 6.30 -32.87 2.55
CA ILE A 145 5.23 -32.03 1.97
C ILE A 145 3.90 -32.30 2.68
N SER A 146 3.54 -33.57 2.90
CA SER A 146 2.30 -33.92 3.60
C SER A 146 2.30 -33.38 5.03
N PHE A 147 3.43 -33.53 5.74
CA PHE A 147 3.61 -32.93 7.06
C PHE A 147 3.49 -31.41 7.00
N TRP A 148 4.14 -30.76 6.03
CA TRP A 148 4.15 -29.32 5.85
C TRP A 148 2.75 -28.76 5.59
N TYR A 149 2.01 -29.37 4.67
CA TYR A 149 0.63 -28.97 4.37
C TYR A 149 -0.27 -29.08 5.61
N ASN A 150 -0.26 -30.24 6.26
CA ASN A 150 -1.19 -30.54 7.36
C ASN A 150 -0.88 -29.74 8.64
N ASN A 151 0.39 -29.56 8.99
CA ASN A 151 0.79 -29.00 10.28
C ASN A 151 1.20 -27.52 10.20
N VAL A 152 1.64 -27.06 9.04
CA VAL A 152 2.23 -25.72 8.90
C VAL A 152 1.29 -24.82 8.11
N LEU A 153 1.00 -25.18 6.85
CA LEU A 153 0.17 -24.36 5.98
C LEU A 153 -1.24 -24.16 6.56
N ARG A 154 -1.91 -25.25 6.96
CA ARG A 154 -3.26 -25.20 7.54
C ARG A 154 -3.34 -24.30 8.78
N VAL A 155 -2.35 -24.40 9.67
CA VAL A 155 -2.33 -23.63 10.93
C VAL A 155 -2.08 -22.15 10.66
N VAL A 156 -1.15 -21.82 9.76
CA VAL A 156 -0.83 -20.43 9.43
C VAL A 156 -1.93 -19.77 8.60
N MET A 157 -2.57 -20.51 7.70
CA MET A 157 -3.78 -20.04 7.01
C MET A 157 -4.87 -19.67 8.01
N GLY A 158 -5.13 -20.53 9.00
CA GLY A 158 -6.10 -20.24 10.06
C GLY A 158 -5.73 -18.98 10.85
N LYS A 159 -4.46 -18.85 11.27
CA LYS A 159 -3.98 -17.69 12.02
C LYS A 159 -4.11 -16.38 11.22
N LEU A 160 -3.69 -16.39 9.96
CA LEU A 160 -3.75 -15.19 9.11
C LEU A 160 -5.20 -14.82 8.76
N MET A 161 -6.09 -15.79 8.54
CA MET A 161 -7.54 -15.52 8.41
C MET A 161 -8.10 -14.86 9.68
N THR A 162 -7.72 -15.33 10.87
CA THR A 162 -8.13 -14.71 12.13
C THR A 162 -7.55 -13.31 12.30
N THR A 163 -6.27 -13.10 12.00
CA THR A 163 -5.62 -11.77 12.13
C THR A 163 -6.19 -10.74 11.16
N THR A 164 -6.53 -11.12 9.91
CA THR A 164 -7.24 -10.22 8.99
C THR A 164 -8.66 -9.90 9.50
N GLY A 165 -9.33 -10.87 10.12
CA GLY A 165 -10.60 -10.64 10.83
C GLY A 165 -10.47 -9.63 11.97
N ASP A 166 -9.47 -9.79 12.83
CA ASP A 166 -9.23 -8.92 13.99
C ASP A 166 -8.81 -7.50 13.57
N ILE A 167 -8.04 -7.35 12.49
CA ILE A 167 -7.69 -6.03 11.93
C ILE A 167 -8.93 -5.35 11.34
N LEU A 168 -9.77 -6.08 10.60
CA LEU A 168 -11.02 -5.56 10.04
C LEU A 168 -11.99 -5.14 11.15
N ASP A 169 -12.13 -5.95 12.20
CA ASP A 169 -12.97 -5.65 13.36
C ASP A 169 -12.41 -4.46 14.15
N SER A 170 -11.09 -4.38 14.35
CA SER A 170 -10.47 -3.23 15.00
C SER A 170 -10.63 -1.94 14.18
N ALA A 171 -10.49 -1.99 12.86
CA ALA A 171 -10.65 -0.85 11.98
C ALA A 171 -12.11 -0.39 11.89
N LEU A 172 -13.06 -1.34 11.88
CA LEU A 172 -14.49 -1.05 11.92
C LEU A 172 -14.90 -0.43 13.26
N THR A 173 -14.40 -0.98 14.37
CA THR A 173 -14.63 -0.45 15.72
C THR A 173 -13.99 0.92 15.90
N HIS A 174 -12.79 1.13 15.35
CA HIS A 174 -12.12 2.45 15.34
C HIS A 174 -12.85 3.47 14.44
N ALA A 175 -13.35 3.07 13.27
CA ALA A 175 -14.14 3.94 12.40
C ALA A 175 -15.47 4.34 13.03
N GLN A 176 -16.15 3.39 13.69
CA GLN A 176 -17.38 3.65 14.46
C GLN A 176 -17.11 4.59 15.64
N LYS A 177 -16.01 4.39 16.38
CA LYS A 177 -15.60 5.24 17.50
C LYS A 177 -15.27 6.67 17.04
N ILE A 178 -14.64 6.84 15.89
CA ILE A 178 -14.36 8.16 15.30
C ILE A 178 -15.65 8.83 14.83
N THR A 179 -16.56 8.08 14.21
CA THR A 179 -17.86 8.60 13.75
C THR A 179 -18.76 9.01 14.92
N LEU A 180 -18.72 8.26 16.03
CA LEU A 180 -19.41 8.62 17.28
C LEU A 180 -18.85 9.91 17.89
N ARG A 181 -17.51 10.05 17.96
CA ARG A 181 -16.87 11.28 18.41
C ARG A 181 -17.16 12.47 17.50
N SER A 182 -17.21 12.27 16.17
CA SER A 182 -17.58 13.34 15.23
C SER A 182 -19.03 13.81 15.39
N LYS A 183 -19.95 12.91 15.75
CA LYS A 183 -21.35 13.27 16.08
C LYS A 183 -21.46 14.06 17.38
N GLU A 184 -20.68 13.70 18.41
CA GLU A 184 -20.60 14.47 19.66
C GLU A 184 -19.99 15.86 19.42
N ILE A 185 -18.95 15.96 18.60
CA ILE A 185 -18.33 17.24 18.25
C ILE A 185 -19.27 18.11 17.40
N GLN A 186 -20.05 17.53 16.48
CA GLN A 186 -21.08 18.26 15.75
C GLN A 186 -22.21 18.74 16.65
N ARG A 187 -22.61 17.93 17.64
CA ARG A 187 -23.62 18.33 18.61
C ARG A 187 -23.13 19.45 19.52
N LEU A 188 -21.91 19.35 20.04
CA LEU A 188 -21.26 20.42 20.81
C LEU A 188 -21.04 21.68 19.96
N GLY A 189 -20.69 21.53 18.69
CA GLY A 189 -20.56 22.66 17.75
C GLY A 189 -21.90 23.30 17.41
N HIS A 190 -22.98 22.52 17.36
CA HIS A 190 -24.34 23.04 17.15
C HIS A 190 -24.87 23.75 18.40
N GLU A 191 -24.65 23.19 19.59
CA GLU A 191 -25.00 23.81 20.87
C GLU A 191 -24.21 25.12 21.08
N MET A 192 -22.90 25.15 20.78
CA MET A 192 -22.10 26.40 20.80
C MET A 192 -22.55 27.43 19.76
N ALA A 193 -22.99 27.00 18.58
CA ALA A 193 -23.48 27.90 17.54
C ALA A 193 -24.84 28.52 17.91
N ILE A 194 -25.71 27.75 18.56
CA ILE A 194 -26.99 28.23 19.10
C ILE A 194 -26.74 29.19 20.28
N GLU A 195 -25.83 28.86 21.19
CA GLU A 195 -25.46 29.73 22.31
C GLU A 195 -24.86 31.07 21.83
N ARG A 196 -24.04 31.06 20.77
CA ARG A 196 -23.59 32.30 20.11
C ARG A 196 -24.73 33.11 19.48
N LEU A 197 -25.69 32.46 18.84
CA LEU A 197 -26.87 33.12 18.25
C LEU A 197 -27.81 33.70 19.32
N GLU A 198 -27.91 33.05 20.48
CA GLU A 198 -28.68 33.55 21.62
C GLU A 198 -27.97 34.69 22.36
N GLY A 199 -26.64 34.65 22.44
CA GLY A 199 -25.82 35.77 22.95
C GLY A 199 -25.96 37.05 22.11
N TYR A 200 -26.17 36.92 20.79
CA TYR A 200 -26.46 38.06 19.90
C TYR A 200 -27.88 38.62 20.01
N ARG A 201 -28.78 37.93 20.72
CA ARG A 201 -30.19 38.35 20.84
C ARG A 201 -30.51 38.99 22.20
N SER A 202 -29.61 38.94 23.19
CA SER A 202 -29.92 39.45 24.54
C SER A 202 -29.20 40.72 24.97
N ASP A 203 -28.05 41.11 24.42
CA ASP A 203 -27.50 42.42 24.75
C ASP A 203 -26.76 43.00 23.54
N ASP A 204 -27.15 44.21 23.20
CA ASP A 204 -26.38 45.18 22.42
C ASP A 204 -26.56 45.29 20.90
N CYS A 205 -27.81 45.17 20.42
CA CYS A 205 -28.22 45.60 19.07
C CYS A 205 -28.26 47.14 18.89
N MET A 206 -27.68 47.93 19.80
CA MET A 206 -27.75 49.40 19.81
C MET A 206 -26.42 50.13 20.07
N GLU A 207 -25.28 49.43 20.04
CA GLU A 207 -23.96 50.06 20.20
C GLU A 207 -23.08 49.91 18.92
N GLY A 208 -23.20 48.78 18.19
CA GLY A 208 -22.49 48.58 16.91
C GLY A 208 -22.95 49.47 15.76
N LEU A 209 -24.21 49.92 15.76
CA LEU A 209 -24.75 50.87 14.76
C LEU A 209 -24.37 52.33 15.04
N LYS A 210 -23.94 52.68 16.26
CA LYS A 210 -23.42 54.03 16.59
C LYS A 210 -21.98 54.20 16.13
N ALA A 211 -21.15 53.16 16.23
CA ALA A 211 -19.75 53.19 15.77
C ALA A 211 -19.63 53.29 14.23
N LEU A 212 -20.59 52.75 13.46
CA LEU A 212 -20.65 52.93 12.00
C LEU A 212 -21.21 54.29 11.56
N ARG A 213 -21.84 55.04 12.45
CA ARG A 213 -22.42 56.37 12.17
C ARG A 213 -21.43 57.52 12.31
N GLU A 214 -20.29 57.30 12.97
CA GLU A 214 -19.29 58.34 13.24
C GLU A 214 -18.10 58.36 12.25
N CYS A 215 -18.09 57.49 11.22
CA CYS A 215 -17.05 57.49 10.17
C CYS A 215 -17.51 57.94 8.77
N TYR A 216 -18.74 58.40 8.58
CA TYR A 216 -19.18 59.01 7.32
C TYR A 216 -19.76 60.41 7.56
N THR A 217 -18.86 61.39 7.64
CA THR A 217 -19.21 62.76 7.24
C THR A 217 -18.87 62.87 5.76
N GLU A 218 -19.90 62.86 4.91
CA GLU A 218 -19.78 63.23 3.50
C GLU A 218 -19.35 64.70 3.39
N PRO A 219 -18.59 65.03 2.36
CA PRO A 219 -18.93 66.19 1.56
C PRO A 219 -19.26 65.74 0.14
N ASP A 220 -20.51 65.99 -0.25
CA ASP A 220 -20.94 66.11 -1.63
C ASP A 220 -20.00 67.04 -2.43
N PHE A 221 -19.71 66.70 -3.68
CA PHE A 221 -20.05 67.46 -4.89
C PHE A 221 -19.26 66.92 -6.10
N TYR A 222 -19.99 66.30 -7.03
CA TYR A 222 -19.80 66.14 -8.49
C TYR A 222 -18.38 66.22 -9.10
N ASN A 223 -17.95 65.13 -9.76
CA ASN A 223 -17.92 65.07 -11.23
C ASN A 223 -17.59 63.66 -11.74
N GLU A 224 -18.28 63.27 -12.81
CA GLU A 224 -17.96 62.13 -13.68
C GLU A 224 -16.54 62.28 -14.21
N ASP A 225 -15.72 61.22 -14.12
CA ASP A 225 -14.80 60.75 -15.17
C ASP A 225 -13.85 59.67 -14.61
N ASP A 226 -14.04 58.45 -15.12
CA ASP A 226 -12.99 57.56 -15.63
C ASP A 226 -11.96 56.88 -14.66
N TYR A 227 -11.62 55.65 -15.04
CA TYR A 227 -10.51 54.77 -14.58
C TYR A 227 -10.62 53.90 -13.30
N MET A 228 -10.86 52.60 -13.56
CA MET A 228 -9.98 51.45 -13.23
C MET A 228 -9.33 51.38 -11.83
N ILE A 229 -9.77 50.43 -10.98
CA ILE A 229 -8.89 49.78 -9.98
C ILE A 229 -9.19 48.28 -9.87
N THR A 230 -8.29 47.47 -10.44
CA THR A 230 -7.84 46.16 -9.93
C THR A 230 -6.48 46.34 -9.24
N PRO A 231 -5.87 45.35 -8.56
CA PRO A 231 -6.33 44.40 -7.54
C PRO A 231 -5.40 44.44 -6.29
N ILE A 232 -5.71 43.73 -5.19
CA ILE A 232 -4.71 43.45 -4.13
C ILE A 232 -4.58 41.96 -3.87
N ARG A 233 -3.32 41.51 -3.96
CA ARG A 233 -2.75 40.18 -3.87
C ARG A 233 -2.24 39.98 -2.45
N GLU A 234 -2.76 39.01 -1.70
CA GLU A 234 -2.19 38.66 -0.39
C GLU A 234 -1.10 37.59 -0.54
N THR A 235 0.12 37.98 -0.18
CA THR A 235 1.28 37.13 0.06
C THR A 235 1.34 36.73 1.54
N GLY A 236 1.45 35.44 1.84
CA GLY A 236 1.75 34.93 3.18
C GLY A 236 2.94 33.95 3.17
N ARG A 237 4.12 34.42 3.59
CA ARG A 237 5.22 33.61 4.16
C ARG A 237 4.69 32.95 5.45
N GLY A 238 4.95 31.70 5.81
CA GLY A 238 6.27 31.10 6.07
C GLY A 238 6.58 31.21 7.56
N LEU A 239 6.28 30.18 8.36
CA LEU A 239 6.80 29.99 9.72
C LEU A 239 7.09 28.50 9.97
N SER A 240 8.38 28.23 10.19
CA SER A 240 9.01 26.95 10.53
C SER A 240 8.72 26.55 11.98
N LEU A 241 8.38 25.28 12.20
CA LEU A 241 8.42 24.68 13.53
C LEU A 241 9.88 24.35 13.89
N GLN A 242 10.39 25.02 14.92
CA GLN A 242 11.69 24.76 15.54
C GLN A 242 11.61 23.56 16.49
N ASP A 243 12.59 22.67 16.33
CA ASP A 243 13.01 21.68 17.33
C ASP A 243 13.43 22.37 18.63
N HIS A 244 12.99 21.83 19.77
CA HIS A 244 13.62 22.08 21.06
C HIS A 244 13.91 20.76 21.77
N ALA A 245 15.19 20.38 21.72
CA ALA A 245 15.85 19.57 22.73
C ALA A 245 16.35 20.50 23.85
N TYR A 246 16.21 20.08 25.11
CA TYR A 246 17.08 20.48 26.23
C TYR A 246 17.18 19.32 27.23
N SER A 247 18.41 18.80 27.38
CA SER A 247 19.00 18.21 28.60
C SER A 247 19.24 19.32 29.64
N ILE A 248 19.59 19.16 30.93
CA ILE A 248 20.40 18.24 31.75
C ILE A 248 19.88 18.48 33.23
N ASP A 249 19.96 17.62 34.25
CA ASP A 249 21.14 17.32 35.10
C ASP A 249 20.78 16.35 36.26
N ASP A 250 21.77 15.51 36.56
CA ASP A 250 22.23 14.91 37.84
C ASP A 250 21.25 14.42 38.93
N GLU A 251 21.39 13.14 39.29
CA GLU A 251 21.92 12.81 40.63
C GLU A 251 22.47 11.38 40.71
N VAL A 252 23.69 11.30 41.23
CA VAL A 252 24.45 10.12 41.69
C VAL A 252 23.91 9.71 43.07
N ILE A 253 23.97 8.43 43.44
CA ILE A 253 24.56 7.91 44.70
C ILE A 253 24.14 6.44 44.94
N GLU A 254 25.18 5.62 45.12
CA GLU A 254 25.34 4.27 45.74
C GLU A 254 24.60 3.04 45.19
#